data_AF-A0A448YJV4-F1
#
_entry.id   AF-A0A448YJV4-F1
#
_cell.length_a   1.000
_cell.length_b   1.000
_cell.length_c   1.000
_cell.angle_alpha   90.00
_cell.angle_beta   90.00
_cell.angle_gamma   90.00
#
_symmetry.space_group_name_H-M   'P 1'
#
loop_
_entity.id
_entity.type
_entity.pdbx_description
1 polymer ?
#
loop_
_entity_poly.entity_id
_entity_poly.type
_entity_poly.pdbx_seq_one_letter_code
_entity_poly.pdbx_strand_id
1 'polypeptide(L)'
;MESTLIYRVSDGLPLAGSSDDDNTHQLMALKKRCKQLLGKLSQQSLQANGMGEGGEDVASSIEDTGSQDTIHYLISGSVIYMCITPVKFPKKLAYSYLSEISNEFRHVYGPELSKPELKPYQFMQFDSFLSKTKKIYSDSRVQSNLDKLNSDLSDVKMIMNKNIEDILYRGDSLDKLQDLSQNLKTESKKYRKYAEKINFRLLIKQYAPVAILALVILFILYRLLF
;
A
#
# COMPACT_ATOMS: atom_id res chain seq x y z
N MET A 1 3.19 11.44 6.77
CA MET A 1 3.40 10.21 5.98
C MET A 1 3.04 10.50 4.54
N GLU A 2 3.95 10.30 3.59
CA GLU A 2 3.73 10.65 2.17
C GLU A 2 3.17 9.46 1.37
N SER A 3 3.74 8.26 1.56
CA SER A 3 3.35 7.07 0.83
C SER A 3 3.54 5.81 1.67
N THR A 4 2.77 4.76 1.37
CA THR A 4 2.89 3.43 1.98
C THR A 4 2.77 2.36 0.92
N LEU A 5 3.66 1.37 0.96
CA LEU A 5 3.75 0.30 -0.02
C LEU A 5 3.90 -1.04 0.71
N ILE A 6 3.20 -2.07 0.25
CA ILE A 6 3.21 -3.41 0.84
C ILE A 6 3.57 -4.41 -0.24
N TYR A 7 4.60 -5.23 0.01
CA TYR A 7 5.15 -6.20 -0.94
C TYR A 7 5.31 -7.57 -0.31
N ARG A 8 5.22 -8.61 -1.12
CA ARG A 8 5.57 -9.97 -0.70
C ARG A 8 7.09 -10.15 -0.75
N VAL A 9 7.67 -10.76 0.29
CA VAL A 9 9.12 -10.99 0.41
C VAL A 9 9.64 -11.89 -0.69
N SER A 10 8.95 -13.00 -1.01
CA SER A 10 9.47 -14.06 -1.88
C SER A 10 9.78 -13.62 -3.31
N ASP A 11 8.99 -12.70 -3.86
CA ASP A 11 9.02 -12.32 -5.27
C ASP A 11 8.90 -10.81 -5.51
N GLY A 12 8.78 -9.99 -4.45
CA GLY A 12 8.57 -8.56 -4.57
C GLY A 12 7.20 -8.18 -5.16
N LEU A 13 6.22 -9.11 -5.14
CA LEU A 13 4.88 -8.84 -5.66
C LEU A 13 4.22 -7.70 -4.88
N PRO A 14 3.76 -6.61 -5.52
CA PRO A 14 3.00 -5.58 -4.83
C PRO A 14 1.66 -6.15 -4.36
N LEU A 15 1.38 -6.01 -3.07
CA LEU A 15 0.18 -6.54 -2.41
C LEU A 15 -0.89 -5.46 -2.24
N ALA A 16 -0.47 -4.30 -1.72
CA ALA A 16 -1.30 -3.12 -1.51
C ALA A 16 -0.40 -1.87 -1.44
N GLY A 17 -1.00 -0.69 -1.49
CA GLY A 17 -0.29 0.57 -1.32
C GLY A 17 -1.28 1.74 -1.28
N SER A 18 -0.84 2.87 -0.73
CA SER A 18 -1.68 4.05 -0.62
C SER A 18 -1.93 4.70 -1.99
N SER A 19 -3.20 4.98 -2.28
CA SER A 19 -3.61 5.57 -3.55
C SER A 19 -3.71 7.10 -3.53
N ASP A 20 -3.70 7.69 -2.33
CA ASP A 20 -3.84 9.13 -2.06
C ASP A 20 -2.52 9.92 -2.14
N ASP A 21 -1.48 9.30 -2.69
CA ASP A 21 -0.13 9.88 -2.73
C ASP A 21 -0.03 11.07 -3.70
N ASP A 22 0.75 12.08 -3.28
CA ASP A 22 1.07 13.22 -4.11
C ASP A 22 1.83 12.79 -5.38
N ASN A 23 1.46 13.36 -6.53
CA ASN A 23 2.05 12.98 -7.81
C ASN A 23 3.31 13.80 -8.12
N THR A 24 4.18 13.96 -7.13
CA THR A 24 5.46 14.68 -7.30
C THR A 24 6.50 13.77 -7.96
N HIS A 25 7.36 14.36 -8.79
CA HIS A 25 8.43 13.62 -9.46
C HIS A 25 9.40 12.97 -8.44
N GLN A 26 9.65 13.65 -7.32
CA GLN A 26 10.46 13.15 -6.22
C GLN A 26 9.87 11.89 -5.58
N LEU A 27 8.57 11.88 -5.25
CA LEU A 27 7.93 10.71 -4.65
C LEU A 27 7.90 9.52 -5.62
N MET A 28 7.73 9.78 -6.93
CA MET A 28 7.83 8.72 -7.95
C MET A 28 9.24 8.11 -8.01
N ALA A 29 10.29 8.93 -7.89
CA ALA A 29 11.67 8.46 -7.83
C ALA A 29 11.95 7.63 -6.57
N LEU A 30 11.43 8.06 -5.41
CA LEU A 30 11.54 7.31 -4.15
C LEU A 30 10.82 5.97 -4.23
N LYS A 31 9.60 5.92 -4.77
CA LYS A 31 8.89 4.66 -5.01
C LYS A 31 9.67 3.71 -5.93
N LYS A 32 10.37 4.24 -6.94
CA LYS A 32 11.25 3.45 -7.80
C LYS A 32 12.43 2.88 -7.00
N ARG A 33 13.04 3.69 -6.12
CA ARG A 33 14.12 3.25 -5.22
C ARG A 33 13.63 2.17 -4.25
N CYS A 34 12.44 2.30 -3.64
CA CYS A 34 11.81 1.25 -2.82
C CYS A 34 11.77 -0.10 -3.54
N LYS A 35 11.41 -0.11 -4.84
CA LYS A 35 11.38 -1.34 -5.64
C LYS A 35 12.75 -1.96 -5.85
N GLN A 36 13.77 -1.13 -6.07
CA GLN A 36 15.16 -1.61 -6.19
C GLN A 36 15.65 -2.22 -4.86
N LEU A 37 15.18 -1.71 -3.72
CA LEU A 37 15.48 -2.26 -2.41
C LEU A 37 14.85 -3.64 -2.17
N LEU A 38 13.69 -3.95 -2.77
CA LEU A 38 12.95 -5.20 -2.51
C LEU A 38 13.80 -6.45 -2.70
N GLY A 39 14.56 -6.56 -3.80
CA GLY A 39 15.37 -7.74 -4.04
C GLY A 39 16.46 -7.93 -2.98
N LYS A 40 17.06 -6.84 -2.51
CA LYS A 40 18.11 -6.85 -1.48
C LYS A 40 17.54 -7.15 -0.10
N LEU A 41 16.42 -6.53 0.24
CA LEU A 41 15.73 -6.77 1.51
C LEU A 41 15.19 -8.19 1.60
N SER A 42 14.66 -8.73 0.49
CA SER A 42 14.24 -10.12 0.38
C SER A 42 15.41 -11.07 0.66
N GLN A 43 16.54 -10.91 -0.03
CA GLN A 43 17.73 -11.73 0.21
C GLN A 43 18.26 -11.62 1.65
N GLN A 44 18.30 -10.39 2.20
CA GLN A 44 18.74 -10.17 3.57
C GLN A 44 17.79 -10.84 4.57
N SER A 45 16.47 -10.78 4.35
CA SER A 45 15.48 -11.45 5.19
C SER A 45 15.57 -12.98 5.10
N LEU A 46 15.81 -13.53 3.92
CA LEU A 46 15.97 -14.98 3.70
C LEU A 46 17.25 -15.50 4.37
N GLN A 47 18.34 -14.73 4.35
CA GLN A 47 19.59 -15.07 5.04
C GLN A 47 19.47 -14.93 6.56
N ALA A 48 18.77 -13.90 7.05
CA ALA A 48 18.52 -13.72 8.48
C ALA A 48 17.58 -14.80 9.05
N ASN A 49 16.63 -15.28 8.24
CA ASN A 49 15.64 -16.29 8.63
C ASN A 49 16.04 -17.73 8.24
N GLY A 50 17.32 -17.98 7.96
CA GLY A 50 17.86 -19.31 7.60
C GLY A 50 17.74 -20.41 8.67
N MET A 51 17.07 -20.16 9.80
CA MET A 51 16.76 -21.16 10.84
C MET A 51 15.39 -20.84 11.47
N GLY A 52 14.31 -21.43 10.92
CA GLY A 52 13.05 -21.64 11.64
C GLY A 52 11.88 -20.71 11.30
N GLU A 53 10.68 -21.28 11.34
CA GLU A 53 9.39 -20.57 11.43
C GLU A 53 9.32 -19.83 12.77
N GLY A 54 9.98 -18.68 12.85
CA GLY A 54 10.07 -17.87 14.08
C GLY A 54 10.98 -16.66 13.92
N GLY A 55 11.17 -16.16 12.69
CA GLY A 55 12.01 -15.00 12.43
C GLY A 55 11.48 -13.75 13.13
N GLU A 56 12.35 -13.09 13.88
CA GLU A 56 12.05 -11.78 14.49
C GLU A 56 11.66 -10.76 13.42
N ASP A 57 10.71 -9.89 13.76
CA ASP A 57 10.36 -8.76 12.92
C ASP A 57 11.56 -7.83 12.76
N VAL A 58 11.90 -7.49 11.52
CA VAL A 58 13.06 -6.66 11.20
C VAL A 58 12.60 -5.31 10.74
N ALA A 59 13.01 -4.25 11.44
CA ALA A 59 12.75 -2.88 11.02
C ALA A 59 14.03 -2.07 10.85
N SER A 60 14.04 -1.18 9.85
CA SER A 60 15.16 -0.27 9.60
C SER A 60 14.68 0.96 8.84
N SER A 61 15.46 2.04 8.95
CA SER A 61 15.25 3.26 8.19
C SER A 61 16.38 3.40 7.18
N ILE A 62 16.03 3.88 5.99
CA ILE A 62 16.96 4.15 4.92
C ILE A 62 16.79 5.62 4.58
N GLU A 63 17.81 6.39 4.88
CA GLU A 63 17.86 7.82 4.54
C GLU A 63 18.37 7.95 3.11
N ASP A 64 17.69 8.77 2.33
CA ASP A 64 18.09 9.10 0.97
C ASP A 64 18.70 10.50 0.99
N THR A 65 20.03 10.57 0.97
CA THR A 65 20.81 11.83 1.07
C THR A 65 20.45 12.83 -0.03
N GLY A 66 19.90 12.37 -1.16
CA GLY A 66 19.45 13.22 -2.27
C GLY A 66 18.01 13.72 -2.16
N SER A 67 17.26 13.28 -1.14
CA SER A 67 15.86 13.68 -0.90
C SER A 67 15.68 14.21 0.52
N GLN A 68 14.61 14.98 0.77
CA GLN A 68 14.25 15.37 2.14
C GLN A 68 13.39 14.30 2.85
N ASP A 69 13.48 13.06 2.37
CA ASP A 69 12.62 11.95 2.77
C ASP A 69 13.43 10.75 3.28
N THR A 70 12.79 9.93 4.09
CA THR A 70 13.32 8.71 4.66
C THR A 70 12.35 7.57 4.35
N ILE A 71 12.92 6.44 3.92
CA ILE A 71 12.17 5.21 3.68
C ILE A 71 12.30 4.35 4.93
N HIS A 72 11.20 4.13 5.63
CA HIS A 72 11.12 3.19 6.74
C HIS A 72 10.54 1.88 6.22
N TYR A 73 11.10 0.75 6.67
CA TYR A 73 10.53 -0.55 6.36
C TYR A 73 10.48 -1.46 7.59
N LEU A 74 9.50 -2.36 7.56
CA LEU A 74 9.29 -3.45 8.49
C LEU A 74 9.08 -4.73 7.66
N ILE A 75 9.89 -5.74 7.91
CA ILE A 75 9.71 -7.09 7.36
C ILE A 75 9.12 -7.92 8.48
N SER A 76 7.96 -8.50 8.21
CA SER A 76 7.26 -9.31 9.19
C SER A 76 6.58 -10.49 8.50
N GLY A 77 6.99 -11.70 8.88
CA GLY A 77 6.66 -12.93 8.17
C GLY A 77 7.09 -12.88 6.69
N SER A 78 6.15 -13.10 5.78
CA SER A 78 6.37 -13.10 4.32
C SER A 78 6.08 -11.77 3.64
N VAL A 79 5.94 -10.67 4.39
CA VAL A 79 5.52 -9.36 3.88
C VAL A 79 6.52 -8.26 4.28
N ILE A 80 6.78 -7.35 3.35
CA ILE A 80 7.55 -6.13 3.54
C ILE A 80 6.58 -4.94 3.52
N TYR A 81 6.57 -4.19 4.60
CA TYR A 81 5.81 -2.97 4.78
C TYR A 81 6.77 -1.80 4.68
N MET A 82 6.50 -0.83 3.80
CA MET A 82 7.33 0.36 3.62
C MET A 82 6.50 1.62 3.76
N CYS A 83 7.05 2.65 4.39
CA CYS A 83 6.49 3.99 4.35
C CYS A 83 7.55 5.06 4.06
N ILE A 84 7.13 6.11 3.37
CA ILE A 84 7.96 7.27 3.03
C ILE A 84 7.50 8.44 3.90
N THR A 85 8.45 9.08 4.58
CA THR A 85 8.19 10.26 5.42
C THR A 85 9.26 11.31 5.22
N PRO A 86 8.95 12.59 5.53
CA PRO A 86 10.00 13.60 5.65
C PRO A 86 11.03 13.19 6.69
N VAL A 87 12.30 13.57 6.51
CA VAL A 87 13.42 13.26 7.43
C VAL A 87 13.14 13.71 8.88
N LYS A 88 12.35 14.77 9.05
CA LYS A 88 11.97 15.29 10.38
C LYS A 88 10.93 14.43 11.12
N PHE A 89 10.33 13.44 10.46
CA PHE A 89 9.31 12.60 11.06
C PHE A 89 9.92 11.62 12.08
N PRO A 90 9.35 11.46 13.29
CA PRO A 90 9.93 10.59 14.30
C PRO A 90 9.97 9.11 13.86
N LYS A 91 11.16 8.49 13.89
CA LYS A 91 11.35 7.09 13.47
C LYS A 91 10.51 6.11 14.28
N LYS A 92 10.44 6.29 15.61
CA LYS A 92 9.63 5.45 16.51
C LYS A 92 8.16 5.45 16.09
N LEU A 93 7.65 6.62 15.72
CA LEU A 93 6.27 6.79 15.27
C LEU A 93 6.06 6.14 13.88
N ALA A 94 7.06 6.18 13.00
CA ALA A 94 7.00 5.50 11.71
C ALA A 94 6.95 3.97 11.86
N TYR A 95 7.69 3.41 12.82
CA TYR A 95 7.62 1.99 13.11
C TYR A 95 6.34 1.57 13.81
N SER A 96 5.83 2.39 14.73
CA SER A 96 4.50 2.18 15.33
C SER A 96 3.43 2.11 14.24
N TYR A 97 3.46 3.05 13.29
CA TYR A 97 2.59 3.04 12.12
C TYR A 97 2.70 1.76 11.29
N LEU A 98 3.92 1.33 10.97
CA LEU A 98 4.16 0.10 10.20
C LEU A 98 3.74 -1.16 10.95
N SER A 99 3.88 -1.19 12.28
CA SER A 99 3.45 -2.29 13.14
C SER A 99 1.93 -2.40 13.20
N GLU A 100 1.21 -1.28 13.33
CA GLU A 100 -0.26 -1.28 13.28
C GLU A 100 -0.75 -1.81 11.92
N ILE A 101 -0.10 -1.37 10.83
CA ILE A 101 -0.40 -1.87 9.48
C ILE A 101 -0.08 -3.35 9.33
N SER A 102 1.04 -3.84 9.84
CA SER A 102 1.43 -5.24 9.69
C SER A 102 0.46 -6.16 10.43
N ASN A 103 0.07 -5.78 11.64
CA ASN A 103 -0.88 -6.52 12.47
C ASN A 103 -2.25 -6.60 11.80
N GLU A 104 -2.81 -5.48 11.37
CA GLU A 104 -4.11 -5.47 10.70
C GLU A 104 -4.06 -6.24 9.37
N PHE A 105 -3.02 -6.02 8.56
CA PHE A 105 -2.90 -6.69 7.27
C PHE A 105 -2.77 -8.21 7.43
N ARG A 106 -2.01 -8.68 8.44
CA ARG A 106 -1.91 -10.11 8.75
C ARG A 106 -3.22 -10.66 9.30
N HIS A 107 -3.91 -9.91 10.14
CA HIS A 107 -5.20 -10.32 10.69
C HIS A 107 -6.23 -10.55 9.58
N VAL A 108 -6.31 -9.62 8.63
CA VAL A 108 -7.32 -9.66 7.55
C VAL A 108 -6.91 -10.61 6.42
N TYR A 109 -5.65 -10.60 5.98
CA TYR A 109 -5.23 -11.29 4.75
C TYR A 109 -4.21 -12.42 4.96
N GLY A 110 -3.73 -12.62 6.19
CA GLY A 110 -2.70 -13.62 6.55
C GLY A 110 -2.87 -14.98 5.87
N PRO A 111 -4.06 -15.63 5.97
CA PRO A 111 -4.30 -16.93 5.36
C PRO A 111 -4.17 -16.97 3.83
N GLU A 112 -4.32 -15.83 3.16
CA GLU A 112 -4.28 -15.72 1.71
C GLU A 112 -2.87 -15.46 1.15
N LEU A 113 -1.94 -15.01 1.99
CA LEU A 113 -0.59 -14.61 1.58
C LEU A 113 0.27 -15.77 1.07
N SER A 114 0.00 -16.99 1.55
CA SER A 114 0.71 -18.20 1.15
C SER A 114 0.29 -18.72 -0.23
N LYS A 115 -0.75 -18.15 -0.85
CA LYS A 115 -1.21 -18.58 -2.18
C LYS A 115 -0.17 -18.17 -3.24
N PRO A 116 0.30 -19.08 -4.10
CA PRO A 116 1.26 -18.74 -5.14
C PRO A 116 0.66 -17.81 -6.21
N GLU A 117 -0.64 -17.95 -6.50
CA GLU A 117 -1.35 -17.28 -7.60
C GLU A 117 -1.90 -15.88 -7.26
N LEU A 118 -1.23 -15.11 -6.40
CA LEU A 118 -1.66 -13.75 -6.09
C LEU A 118 -1.38 -12.79 -7.26
N LYS A 119 -2.36 -11.94 -7.56
CA LYS A 119 -2.22 -10.88 -8.56
C LYS A 119 -1.59 -9.63 -7.94
N PRO A 120 -0.88 -8.81 -8.73
CA PRO A 120 -0.44 -7.50 -8.31
C PRO A 120 -1.60 -6.68 -7.75
N TYR A 121 -1.42 -6.10 -6.58
CA TYR A 121 -2.42 -5.30 -5.87
C TYR A 121 -3.73 -6.06 -5.58
N GLN A 122 -3.67 -7.37 -5.33
CA GLN A 122 -4.84 -8.16 -4.97
C GLN A 122 -5.59 -7.61 -3.74
N PHE A 123 -4.88 -6.93 -2.82
CA PHE A 123 -5.41 -6.45 -1.54
C PHE A 123 -5.68 -4.94 -1.52
N MET A 124 -6.03 -4.33 -2.66
CA MET A 124 -6.30 -2.89 -2.78
C MET A 124 -7.38 -2.34 -1.84
N GLN A 125 -8.29 -3.19 -1.36
CA GLN A 125 -9.34 -2.77 -0.42
C GLN A 125 -8.74 -2.27 0.91
N PHE A 126 -7.52 -2.67 1.23
CA PHE A 126 -6.78 -2.21 2.40
C PHE A 126 -6.40 -0.72 2.36
N ASP A 127 -6.45 -0.08 1.19
CA ASP A 127 -6.15 1.35 1.01
C ASP A 127 -6.99 2.25 1.94
N SER A 128 -8.25 1.88 2.22
CA SER A 128 -9.09 2.63 3.14
C SER A 128 -8.56 2.63 4.58
N PHE A 129 -7.96 1.53 5.01
CA PHE A 129 -7.30 1.45 6.31
C PHE A 129 -6.03 2.28 6.30
N LEU A 130 -5.19 2.13 5.26
CA LEU A 130 -3.97 2.92 5.07
C LEU A 130 -4.24 4.43 5.15
N SER A 131 -5.20 4.96 4.41
CA SER A 131 -5.53 6.39 4.42
C SER A 131 -6.03 6.88 5.79
N LYS A 132 -6.76 6.05 6.55
CA LYS A 132 -7.23 6.42 7.90
C LYS A 132 -6.06 6.47 8.87
N THR A 133 -5.27 5.40 8.94
CA THR A 133 -4.12 5.32 9.86
C THR A 133 -3.06 6.36 9.49
N LYS A 134 -2.81 6.60 8.19
CA LYS A 134 -1.91 7.67 7.71
C LYS A 134 -2.29 9.05 8.26
N LYS A 135 -3.58 9.38 8.30
CA LYS A 135 -4.10 10.66 8.85
C LYS A 135 -3.89 10.75 10.36
N ILE A 136 -4.20 9.69 11.09
CA ILE A 136 -4.02 9.63 12.55
C ILE A 136 -2.55 9.89 12.92
N TYR A 137 -1.63 9.19 12.25
CA TYR A 137 -0.19 9.32 12.49
C TYR A 137 0.42 10.62 11.95
N SER A 138 -0.29 11.36 11.10
CA SER A 138 0.17 12.66 10.59
C SER A 138 -0.39 13.86 11.39
N ASP A 139 -1.40 13.66 12.24
CA ASP A 139 -1.93 14.73 13.11
C ASP A 139 -1.03 14.92 14.34
N SER A 140 -0.31 16.05 14.39
CA SER A 140 0.65 16.40 15.44
C SER A 140 0.08 16.34 16.86
N ARG A 141 -1.23 16.58 17.04
CA ARG A 141 -1.87 16.49 18.36
C ARG A 141 -1.95 15.04 18.83
N VAL A 142 -2.27 14.14 17.90
CA VAL A 142 -2.39 12.71 18.16
C VAL A 142 -1.02 12.08 18.36
N GLN A 143 -0.01 12.52 17.60
CA GLN A 143 1.40 12.08 17.77
C GLN A 143 1.87 12.20 19.22
N SER A 144 1.62 13.34 19.88
CA SER A 144 2.04 13.57 21.26
C SER A 144 1.41 12.61 22.29
N ASN A 145 0.25 12.04 21.96
CA ASN A 145 -0.43 11.03 22.78
C ASN A 145 0.04 9.62 22.43
N LEU A 146 0.22 9.32 21.14
CA LEU A 146 0.77 8.04 20.67
C LEU A 146 2.20 7.81 21.15
N ASP A 147 3.03 8.84 21.21
CA ASP A 147 4.40 8.75 21.72
C ASP A 147 4.46 8.33 23.20
N LYS A 148 3.44 8.72 23.98
CA LYS A 148 3.28 8.34 25.39
C LYS A 148 2.71 6.93 25.57
N LEU A 149 1.93 6.44 24.61
CA LEU A 149 1.28 5.13 24.63
C LEU A 149 2.14 4.02 24.01
N ASN A 150 3.14 4.35 23.20
CA ASN A 150 3.97 3.37 22.50
C ASN A 150 5.00 2.68 23.45
N SER A 151 4.57 1.61 24.14
CA SER A 151 5.43 0.62 24.81
C SER A 151 5.71 -0.66 24.01
N ASP A 152 5.04 -0.88 22.87
CA ASP A 152 4.88 -2.23 22.30
C ASP A 152 5.79 -2.55 21.09
N LEU A 153 6.93 -1.88 20.96
CA LEU A 153 7.95 -2.20 19.95
C LEU A 153 9.00 -3.21 20.46
N SER A 154 8.75 -3.91 21.58
CA SER A 154 9.73 -4.77 22.26
C SER A 154 10.27 -5.90 21.39
N ASP A 155 9.48 -6.36 20.43
CA ASP A 155 9.75 -7.59 19.68
C ASP A 155 10.29 -7.31 18.26
N VAL A 156 10.53 -6.04 17.92
CA VAL A 156 11.07 -5.63 16.62
C VAL A 156 12.57 -5.37 16.73
N LYS A 157 13.36 -6.19 16.04
CA LYS A 157 14.80 -5.97 15.93
C LYS A 157 15.07 -4.77 15.03
N MET A 158 15.45 -3.66 15.67
CA MET A 158 15.88 -2.46 14.98
C MET A 158 17.29 -2.67 14.40
N ILE A 159 17.41 -2.69 13.08
CA ILE A 159 18.70 -2.69 12.38
C ILE A 159 19.14 -1.24 12.16
N MET A 160 20.44 -1.00 12.34
CA MET A 160 21.07 0.31 12.16
C MET A 160 20.75 0.91 10.78
N ASN A 161 20.48 2.21 10.78
CA ASN A 161 20.19 2.98 9.58
C ASN A 161 21.31 2.85 8.55
N LYS A 162 20.95 2.77 7.28
CA LYS A 162 21.90 2.73 6.17
C LYS A 162 21.49 3.78 5.15
N ASN A 163 22.47 4.33 4.45
CA ASN A 163 22.20 5.17 3.30
C ASN A 163 21.66 4.27 2.15
N ILE A 164 20.66 4.77 1.43
CA ILE A 164 20.13 4.11 0.24
C ILE A 164 21.20 3.82 -0.82
N GLU A 165 22.18 4.70 -0.99
CA GLU A 165 23.29 4.53 -1.93
C GLU A 165 24.15 3.29 -1.57
N ASP A 166 24.41 3.07 -0.28
CA ASP A 166 25.18 1.92 0.20
C ASP A 166 24.47 0.59 -0.07
N ILE A 167 23.14 0.60 0.02
CA ILE A 167 22.32 -0.56 -0.27
C ILE A 167 22.23 -0.76 -1.79
N LEU A 168 22.03 0.30 -2.57
CA LEU A 168 21.87 0.24 -4.02
C LEU A 168 23.16 -0.12 -4.77
N TYR A 169 24.34 0.31 -4.32
CA TYR A 169 25.61 0.08 -5.02
C TYR A 169 26.14 -1.37 -4.88
N ARG A 170 25.74 -2.11 -3.84
CA ARG A 170 26.26 -3.46 -3.56
C ARG A 170 25.63 -4.62 -4.34
N GLY A 171 24.87 -4.36 -5.41
CA GLY A 171 24.19 -5.45 -6.12
C GLY A 171 23.50 -4.95 -7.37
N ASP A 172 24.25 -4.98 -8.47
CA ASP A 172 23.73 -4.84 -9.82
C ASP A 172 22.98 -6.11 -10.24
N SER A 173 22.04 -5.93 -11.17
CA SER A 173 21.08 -6.87 -11.79
C SER A 173 19.69 -6.93 -11.13
N LEU A 174 18.83 -5.97 -11.48
CA LEU A 174 17.39 -6.00 -11.16
C LEU A 174 16.54 -5.46 -12.34
N ASP A 175 16.85 -5.94 -13.55
CA ASP A 175 16.21 -5.53 -14.81
C ASP A 175 14.78 -6.08 -15.02
N LYS A 176 14.26 -6.93 -14.12
CA LYS A 176 12.95 -7.59 -14.32
C LYS A 176 11.77 -6.97 -13.56
N LEU A 177 11.98 -5.94 -12.73
CA LEU A 177 10.89 -5.30 -11.96
C LEU A 177 10.34 -4.02 -12.60
N GLN A 178 10.84 -3.64 -13.79
CA GLN A 178 10.56 -2.33 -14.39
C GLN A 178 9.20 -2.26 -15.11
N ASP A 179 8.72 -3.34 -15.72
CA ASP A 179 7.55 -3.31 -16.61
C ASP A 179 6.19 -3.32 -15.89
N LEU A 180 6.12 -3.76 -14.64
CA LEU A 180 4.85 -3.81 -13.90
C LEU A 180 4.49 -2.44 -13.24
N SER A 181 5.36 -1.44 -13.37
CA SER A 181 5.26 -0.17 -12.62
C SER A 181 4.41 0.92 -13.28
N GLN A 182 4.16 0.89 -14.59
CA GLN A 182 3.45 1.98 -15.27
C GLN A 182 1.93 1.97 -15.03
N ASN A 183 1.38 0.95 -14.38
CA ASN A 183 -0.06 0.82 -14.14
C ASN A 183 -0.55 1.20 -12.73
N LEU A 184 0.34 1.75 -11.88
CA LEU A 184 0.04 2.19 -10.50
C LEU A 184 -1.19 3.12 -10.38
N LYS A 185 -1.53 3.88 -11.42
CA LYS A 185 -2.72 4.77 -11.45
C LYS A 185 -3.81 4.27 -12.40
N THR A 186 -3.44 3.47 -13.40
CA THR A 186 -4.32 3.04 -14.49
C THR A 186 -5.26 1.92 -14.05
N GLU A 187 -4.80 1.03 -13.16
CA GLU A 187 -5.61 -0.06 -12.58
C GLU A 187 -6.61 0.47 -11.54
N SER A 188 -6.19 1.29 -10.57
CA SER A 188 -7.08 1.84 -9.52
C SER A 188 -8.19 2.73 -10.06
N LYS A 189 -7.90 3.56 -11.08
CA LYS A 189 -8.92 4.35 -11.78
C LYS A 189 -9.87 3.49 -12.61
N LYS A 190 -9.40 2.37 -13.18
CA LYS A 190 -10.26 1.42 -13.89
C LYS A 190 -11.27 0.81 -12.91
N TYR A 191 -10.87 0.39 -11.72
CA TYR A 191 -11.77 -0.25 -10.74
C TYR A 191 -12.75 0.68 -10.03
N ARG A 192 -12.38 1.94 -9.73
CA ARG A 192 -13.37 2.95 -9.29
C ARG A 192 -14.46 3.15 -10.34
N LYS A 193 -14.08 3.20 -11.62
CA LYS A 193 -15.04 3.21 -12.74
C LYS A 193 -15.86 1.92 -12.84
N TYR A 194 -15.32 0.76 -12.45
CA TYR A 194 -16.10 -0.49 -12.38
C TYR A 194 -17.14 -0.45 -11.25
N ALA A 195 -16.81 0.05 -10.06
CA ALA A 195 -17.77 0.19 -8.95
C ALA A 195 -18.89 1.20 -9.26
N GLU A 196 -18.54 2.36 -9.85
CA GLU A 196 -19.53 3.35 -10.32
C GLU A 196 -20.42 2.75 -11.44
N LYS A 197 -19.86 1.96 -12.36
CA LYS A 197 -20.64 1.25 -13.41
C LYS A 197 -21.60 0.21 -12.83
N ILE A 198 -21.25 -0.48 -11.74
CA ILE A 198 -22.14 -1.44 -11.09
C ILE A 198 -23.36 -0.70 -10.51
N ASN A 199 -23.14 0.43 -9.83
CA ASN A 199 -24.24 1.21 -9.26
C ASN A 199 -25.17 1.80 -10.36
N PHE A 200 -24.60 2.28 -11.46
CA PHE A 200 -25.37 2.78 -12.60
C PHE A 200 -26.17 1.68 -13.33
N ARG A 201 -25.60 0.48 -13.44
CA ARG A 201 -26.29 -0.68 -14.03
C ARG A 201 -27.49 -1.13 -13.17
N LEU A 202 -27.37 -1.05 -11.84
CA LEU A 202 -28.48 -1.34 -10.93
C LEU A 202 -29.59 -0.28 -11.06
N LEU A 203 -29.22 1.01 -11.13
CA LEU A 203 -30.18 2.10 -11.39
C LEU A 203 -30.91 1.92 -12.72
N ILE A 204 -30.19 1.68 -13.82
CA ILE A 204 -30.82 1.45 -15.14
C ILE A 204 -31.80 0.27 -15.06
N LYS A 205 -31.41 -0.84 -14.43
CA LYS A 205 -32.27 -2.03 -14.33
C LYS A 205 -33.55 -1.76 -13.53
N GLN A 206 -33.50 -0.89 -12.53
CA GLN A 206 -34.66 -0.53 -11.71
C GLN A 206 -35.59 0.47 -12.40
N TYR A 207 -35.04 1.46 -13.13
CA TYR A 207 -35.84 2.56 -13.71
C TYR A 207 -36.27 2.33 -15.18
N ALA A 208 -35.59 1.46 -15.93
CA ALA A 208 -35.96 1.14 -17.32
C ALA A 208 -37.41 0.66 -17.52
N PRO A 209 -37.96 -0.30 -16.74
CA PRO A 209 -39.34 -0.75 -16.96
C PRO A 209 -40.38 0.34 -16.66
N VAL A 210 -40.11 1.22 -15.69
CA VAL A 210 -40.99 2.34 -15.34
C VAL A 210 -41.01 3.38 -16.47
N ALA A 211 -39.84 3.71 -17.05
CA ALA A 211 -39.75 4.63 -18.16
C ALA A 211 -40.47 4.12 -19.42
N ILE A 212 -40.39 2.82 -19.71
CA ILE A 212 -41.10 2.19 -20.84
C ILE A 212 -42.62 2.28 -20.63
N LEU A 213 -43.12 1.95 -19.43
CA LEU A 213 -44.54 2.07 -19.11
C LEU A 213 -45.05 3.52 -19.25
N ALA A 214 -44.29 4.49 -18.75
CA ALA A 214 -44.63 5.90 -18.89
C ALA A 214 -44.71 6.34 -20.36
N LEU A 215 -43.77 5.88 -21.21
CA LEU A 215 -43.78 6.15 -22.65
C LEU A 215 -44.99 5.53 -23.35
N VAL A 216 -45.35 4.29 -23.01
CA VAL A 216 -46.52 3.60 -23.57
C VAL A 216 -47.81 4.34 -23.19
N ILE A 217 -47.95 4.75 -21.93
CA ILE A 217 -49.10 5.53 -21.46
C ILE A 217 -49.18 6.87 -22.20
N LEU A 218 -48.06 7.57 -22.35
CA LEU A 218 -48.01 8.86 -23.04
C LEU A 218 -48.34 8.73 -24.52
N PHE A 219 -47.91 7.64 -25.18
CA PHE A 219 -48.25 7.34 -26.56
C PHE A 219 -49.75 7.05 -26.75
N ILE A 220 -50.37 6.30 -25.82
CA ILE A 220 -51.82 6.03 -25.83
C ILE A 220 -52.59 7.34 -25.64
N LEU A 221 -52.19 8.19 -24.69
CA LEU A 221 -52.82 9.49 -24.46
C LEU A 221 -52.69 10.41 -25.69
N TYR A 222 -51.53 10.45 -26.34
CA TYR A 222 -51.33 11.22 -27.56
C TYR A 222 -52.28 10.76 -28.69
N ARG A 223 -52.41 9.45 -28.89
CA ARG A 223 -53.35 8.86 -29.86
C ARG A 223 -54.82 9.04 -29.53
N LEU A 224 -55.15 9.25 -28.26
CA LEU A 224 -56.52 9.48 -27.79
C LEU A 224 -56.91 10.97 -27.92
N LEU A 225 -55.96 11.87 -27.70
CA LEU A 225 -56.19 13.32 -27.68
C LEU A 225 -56.09 13.97 -29.07
N PHE A 226 -55.43 13.32 -30.04
CA PHE A 226 -55.20 13.83 -31.40
C PHE A 226 -55.52 12.76 -32.44
#